data_AF-A0A1T1HR04-F1
#
_entry.id   AF-A0A1T1HR04-F1
#
_cell.length_a   1.000
_cell.length_b   1.000
_cell.length_c   1.000
_cell.angle_alpha   90.00
_cell.angle_beta   90.00
_cell.angle_gamma   90.00
#
_symmetry.space_group_name_H-M   'P 1'
#
loop_
_entity.id
_entity.type
_entity.pdbx_description
1 polymer ?
#
loop_
_entity_poly.entity_id
_entity_poly.type
_entity_poly.pdbx_seq_one_letter_code
_entity_poly.pdbx_strand_id
1 'polypeptide(L)'
;MTDETPKQRKTRLARERKRAQRKRDSDKRLAMGASKLKMEIYRGTQNELEQIRTAGKFDETDHALTMTIHGVAALSRTDPAAFQVLIKGGRQ
;
A
#
# COMPACT_ATOMS: atom_id res chain seq x y z
N MET A 1 -36.94 24.25 12.73
CA MET A 1 -36.16 23.65 13.84
C MET A 1 -36.30 22.15 13.71
N THR A 2 -35.22 21.38 13.63
CA THR A 2 -35.34 19.93 13.49
C THR A 2 -35.72 19.34 14.85
N ASP A 3 -36.93 18.76 14.93
CA ASP A 3 -37.44 17.98 16.07
C ASP A 3 -36.68 16.65 16.20
N GLU A 4 -35.36 16.74 16.40
CA GLU A 4 -34.53 15.57 16.67
C GLU A 4 -34.57 15.25 18.16
N THR A 5 -35.03 14.03 18.47
CA THR A 5 -34.89 13.45 19.81
C THR A 5 -33.41 13.35 20.21
N PRO A 6 -33.08 13.33 21.52
CA PRO A 6 -31.69 13.18 21.99
C PRO A 6 -30.95 11.97 21.41
N LYS A 7 -31.66 10.85 21.17
CA LYS A 7 -31.12 9.64 20.55
C LYS A 7 -30.78 9.84 19.07
N GLN A 8 -31.65 10.54 18.33
CA GLN A 8 -31.39 10.91 16.93
C GLN A 8 -30.21 11.88 16.82
N ARG A 9 -30.13 12.88 17.71
CA ARG A 9 -29.00 13.81 17.79
C ARG A 9 -27.67 13.09 18.05
N LYS A 10 -27.63 12.16 19.02
CA LYS A 10 -26.42 11.35 19.32
C LYS A 10 -25.97 10.54 18.10
N THR A 11 -26.93 9.93 17.41
CA THR A 11 -26.66 9.12 16.21
C THR A 11 -26.13 9.99 15.05
N ARG A 12 -26.71 11.17 14.83
CA ARG A 12 -26.25 12.13 13.83
C ARG A 12 -24.82 12.59 14.11
N LEU A 13 -24.54 13.02 15.35
CA LEU A 13 -23.20 13.45 15.77
C LEU A 13 -22.15 12.34 15.60
N ALA A 14 -22.49 11.09 15.93
CA ALA A 14 -21.59 9.96 15.72
C ALA A 14 -21.29 9.73 14.22
N ARG A 15 -22.30 9.85 13.36
CA ARG A 15 -22.14 9.75 11.90
C ARG A 15 -21.28 10.89 11.35
N GLU A 16 -21.53 12.12 11.79
CA GLU A 16 -20.74 13.30 11.41
C GLU A 16 -19.27 13.15 11.83
N ARG A 17 -19.00 12.72 13.08
CA ARG A 17 -17.64 12.42 13.55
C ARG A 17 -16.95 11.38 12.67
N LYS A 18 -17.64 10.29 12.32
CA LYS A 18 -17.08 9.23 11.48
C LYS A 18 -16.84 9.68 10.05
N ARG A 19 -17.70 10.53 9.49
CA ARG A 19 -17.49 11.17 8.17
C ARG A 19 -16.28 12.10 8.19
N ALA A 20 -16.17 12.96 9.20
CA ALA A 20 -15.04 13.86 9.38
C ALA A 20 -13.72 13.09 9.54
N GLN A 21 -13.73 11.99 10.30
CA GLN A 21 -12.57 11.11 10.45
C GLN A 21 -12.15 10.50 9.09
N ARG A 22 -13.08 9.87 8.37
CA ARG A 22 -12.80 9.30 7.06
C ARG A 22 -12.29 10.33 6.06
N LYS A 23 -12.83 11.55 6.12
CA LYS A 23 -12.34 12.67 5.30
C LYS A 23 -10.90 13.02 5.64
N ARG A 24 -10.55 13.19 6.93
CA ARG A 24 -9.17 13.43 7.36
C ARG A 24 -8.22 12.32 6.94
N ASP A 25 -8.63 11.06 7.05
CA ASP A 25 -7.80 9.92 6.64
C ASP A 25 -7.58 9.90 5.12
N SER A 26 -8.63 10.21 4.34
CA SER A 26 -8.54 10.36 2.88
C SER A 26 -7.63 11.52 2.48
N ASP A 27 -7.82 12.68 3.10
CA ASP A 27 -7.03 13.88 2.82
C ASP A 27 -5.56 13.66 3.19
N LYS A 28 -5.28 12.97 4.32
CA LYS A 28 -3.93 12.57 4.73
C LYS A 28 -3.31 11.60 3.72
N ARG A 29 -4.04 10.59 3.25
CA ARG A 29 -3.55 9.66 2.22
C ARG A 29 -3.21 10.38 0.93
N LEU A 30 -4.08 11.30 0.48
CA LEU A 30 -3.85 12.11 -0.70
C LEU A 30 -2.62 13.01 -0.54
N ALA A 31 -2.47 13.67 0.61
CA ALA A 31 -1.31 14.51 0.92
C ALA A 31 0.00 13.72 0.94
N MET A 32 -0.04 12.44 1.35
CA MET A 32 1.09 11.52 1.29
C MET A 32 1.35 10.95 -0.12
N GLY A 33 0.63 11.43 -1.15
CA GLY A 33 0.78 10.97 -2.52
C GLY A 33 0.27 9.55 -2.77
N ALA A 34 -0.60 9.02 -1.91
CA ALA A 34 -1.08 7.65 -2.03
C ALA A 34 -1.85 7.47 -3.35
N SER A 35 -1.33 6.58 -4.20
CA SER A 35 -1.99 6.15 -5.43
C SER A 35 -2.23 4.64 -5.37
N LYS A 36 -3.29 4.18 -6.05
CA LYS A 36 -3.54 2.74 -6.20
C LYS A 36 -2.87 2.27 -7.48
N LEU A 37 -1.96 1.32 -7.35
CA LEU A 37 -1.44 0.57 -8.49
C LEU A 37 -2.43 -0.54 -8.84
N LYS A 38 -3.09 -0.44 -9.99
CA LYS A 38 -3.90 -1.54 -10.55
C LYS A 38 -3.05 -2.28 -11.57
N MET A 39 -2.76 -3.54 -11.31
CA MET A 39 -1.95 -4.39 -12.18
C MET A 39 -2.55 -5.78 -12.21
N GLU A 40 -2.64 -6.37 -13.41
CA GLU A 40 -2.93 -7.78 -13.58
C GLU A 40 -1.63 -8.56 -13.33
N ILE A 41 -1.66 -9.51 -12.39
CA ILE A 41 -0.54 -10.38 -12.09
C ILE A 41 -0.97 -11.83 -12.29
N TYR A 42 -0.10 -12.61 -12.92
CA TYR A 42 -0.33 -14.03 -13.14
C TYR A 42 0.15 -14.85 -11.93
N ARG A 43 -0.32 -16.10 -11.85
CA ARG A 43 -0.03 -17.01 -10.73
C ARG A 43 1.46 -17.15 -10.41
N GLY A 44 2.32 -17.14 -11.43
CA GLY A 44 3.78 -17.20 -11.25
C GLY A 44 4.31 -16.03 -10.42
N THR A 45 3.97 -14.80 -10.83
CA THR A 45 4.34 -13.57 -10.13
C THR A 45 3.77 -13.51 -8.71
N GLN A 46 2.54 -13.99 -8.52
CA GLN A 46 1.94 -14.05 -7.19
C GLN A 46 2.71 -14.99 -6.25
N ASN A 47 3.13 -16.16 -6.74
CA ASN A 47 3.92 -17.11 -5.96
C ASN A 47 5.30 -16.55 -5.60
N GLU A 48 5.97 -15.88 -6.53
CA GLU A 48 7.27 -15.22 -6.28
C GLU A 48 7.12 -14.13 -5.22
N LEU A 49 6.05 -13.33 -5.29
CA LEU A 49 5.80 -12.28 -4.31
C LEU A 49 5.50 -12.85 -2.91
N GLU A 50 4.80 -13.98 -2.82
CA GLU A 50 4.57 -14.69 -1.57
C GLU A 50 5.86 -15.28 -0.99
N GLN A 51 6.75 -15.80 -1.85
CA GLN A 51 8.07 -16.26 -1.44
C GLN A 51 8.90 -15.10 -0.87
N ILE A 52 8.90 -13.94 -1.54
CA ILE A 52 9.58 -12.73 -1.05
C ILE A 52 9.00 -12.29 0.29
N ARG A 53 7.66 -12.27 0.43
CA ARG A 53 6.97 -11.94 1.69
C ARG A 53 7.44 -12.85 2.83
N THR A 54 7.45 -14.16 2.58
CA THR A 54 7.84 -15.16 3.58
C THR A 54 9.32 -15.06 3.94
N ALA A 55 10.21 -14.99 2.95
CA ALA A 55 11.65 -14.90 3.17
C ALA A 55 12.05 -13.60 3.87
N GLY A 56 11.42 -12.49 3.50
CA GLY A 56 11.61 -11.18 4.13
C GLY A 56 10.87 -11.00 5.45
N LYS A 57 10.07 -11.99 5.89
CA LYS A 57 9.23 -11.96 7.10
C LYS A 57 8.32 -10.73 7.16
N PHE A 58 7.71 -10.40 6.02
CA PHE A 58 6.74 -9.32 5.93
C PHE A 58 5.33 -9.81 6.28
N ASP A 59 4.60 -9.03 7.07
CA ASP A 59 3.21 -9.36 7.43
C ASP A 59 2.27 -9.26 6.22
N GLU A 60 2.48 -8.23 5.39
CA GLU A 60 1.62 -7.91 4.24
C GLU A 60 2.38 -8.02 2.91
N THR A 61 1.71 -8.59 1.90
CA THR A 61 2.24 -8.72 0.54
C THR A 61 2.56 -7.35 -0.10
N ASP A 62 1.72 -6.35 0.15
CA ASP A 62 1.92 -4.98 -0.35
C ASP A 62 3.17 -4.32 0.26
N HIS A 63 3.46 -4.61 1.53
CA HIS A 63 4.67 -4.15 2.20
C HIS A 63 5.90 -4.83 1.60
N ALA A 64 5.85 -6.15 1.37
CA ALA A 64 6.92 -6.88 0.70
C ALA A 64 7.22 -6.28 -0.69
N LEU A 65 6.18 -6.06 -1.51
CA LEU A 65 6.31 -5.45 -2.84
C LEU A 65 6.96 -4.06 -2.77
N THR A 66 6.49 -3.22 -1.84
CA THR A 66 7.01 -1.87 -1.63
C THR A 66 8.50 -1.90 -1.30
N MET A 67 8.91 -2.77 -0.37
CA MET A 67 10.32 -2.89 0.04
C MET A 67 11.19 -3.45 -1.08
N THR A 68 10.70 -4.41 -1.86
CA THR A 68 11.41 -4.91 -3.04
C THR A 68 11.65 -3.79 -4.05
N ILE A 69 10.64 -2.99 -4.38
CA ILE A 69 10.77 -1.85 -5.30
C ILE A 69 11.82 -0.86 -4.79
N HIS A 70 11.78 -0.51 -3.51
CA HIS A 70 12.77 0.40 -2.91
C HIS A 70 14.18 -0.18 -2.94
N GLY A 71 14.35 -1.46 -2.60
CA GLY A 71 15.64 -2.15 -2.62
C GLY A 71 16.24 -2.20 -4.02
N VAL A 72 15.45 -2.60 -5.02
CA VAL A 72 15.87 -2.65 -6.43
C VAL A 72 16.23 -1.24 -6.94
N ALA A 73 15.45 -0.22 -6.59
CA ALA A 73 15.75 1.16 -6.96
C ALA A 73 16.99 1.72 -6.24
N ALA A 74 17.24 1.32 -4.98
CA ALA A 74 18.47 1.68 -4.28
C ALA A 74 19.67 1.02 -4.96
N LEU A 75 19.55 -0.27 -5.29
CA LEU A 75 20.58 -1.02 -5.98
C LEU A 75 20.98 -0.37 -7.31
N SER A 76 20.01 0.12 -8.10
CA SER A 76 20.33 0.80 -9.37
C SER A 76 21.15 2.08 -9.20
N ARG A 77 21.10 2.72 -8.03
CA ARG A 77 21.88 3.93 -7.71
C ARG A 77 23.23 3.61 -7.08
N THR A 78 23.27 2.60 -6.20
CA THR A 78 24.47 2.29 -5.41
C THR A 78 25.37 1.25 -6.08
N ASP A 79 24.79 0.30 -6.81
CA ASP A 79 25.50 -0.74 -7.55
C ASP A 79 24.76 -1.05 -8.88
N PRO A 80 24.99 -0.22 -9.92
CA PRO A 80 24.37 -0.42 -11.22
C PRO A 80 24.70 -1.77 -11.87
N ALA A 81 25.86 -2.36 -11.58
CA ALA A 81 26.26 -3.64 -12.15
C ALA A 81 25.44 -4.79 -11.54
N ALA A 82 25.29 -4.83 -10.21
CA ALA A 82 24.42 -5.79 -9.54
C ALA A 82 22.95 -5.62 -9.96
N PHE A 83 22.49 -4.39 -10.13
CA PHE A 83 21.15 -4.12 -10.67
C PHE A 83 20.96 -4.69 -12.08
N GLN A 84 21.95 -4.55 -12.97
CA GLN A 84 21.88 -5.10 -14.32
C GLN A 84 21.83 -6.63 -14.31
N VAL A 85 22.59 -7.29 -13.42
CA VAL A 85 22.52 -8.74 -13.23
C VAL A 85 21.12 -9.16 -12.75
N LEU A 86 20.57 -8.42 -11.78
CA LEU A 86 19.24 -8.70 -11.23
C LEU A 86 18.12 -8.57 -12.28
N ILE A 87 18.09 -7.47 -13.04
CA ILE A 87 17.00 -7.16 -13.99
C ILE A 87 17.08 -7.96 -15.29
N LYS A 88 18.29 -8.34 -15.74
CA LYS A 88 18.42 -9.21 -16.92
C LYS A 88 17.93 -10.64 -16.65
N GLY A 89 17.66 -10.98 -15.38
CA GLY A 89 17.27 -12.29 -14.94
C GLY A 89 18.48 -13.22 -14.97
N GLY A 90 18.82 -13.83 -13.83
CA GLY A 90 19.94 -14.75 -13.69
C GLY A 90 19.78 -16.09 -14.46
N ARG A 91 19.06 -16.12 -15.58
CA ARG A 91 19.07 -17.24 -16.53
C ARG A 91 19.98 -16.87 -17.71
N GLN A 92 21.27 -17.18 -17.55
CA GLN A 92 22.01 -17.81 -18.65
C GLN A 92 21.80 -19.31 -18.57
#